data_AF-F2S7A4-F1
#
_entry.id   AF-F2S7A4-F1
#
_cell.length_a   1.000
_cell.length_b   1.000
_cell.length_c   1.000
_cell.angle_alpha   90.00
_cell.angle_beta   90.00
_cell.angle_gamma   90.00
#
_symmetry.space_group_name_H-M   'P 1'
#
loop_
_entity.id
_entity.type
_entity.pdbx_description
1 polymer ?
#
loop_
_entity_poly.entity_id
_entity_poly.type
_entity_poly.pdbx_seq_one_letter_code
_entity_poly.pdbx_strand_id
1 'polypeptide(L)'
;MLLHYILVALWATVIYAKSFSEDISEMPELSELSSFLNQTPEAKDVLDQQKNVTLLALENSAFRDFVGQGQGNDNQSSSDPSLLRGIFSYQLVKGLHNSEQITTTPQFSPTELNDEGFTNVSSGQVVQLVEKDGKDYAISGLNDNSTIIKPGVDVENGVIHVIDRPLTLPQSVTATLQAANLTSFQGALQRGNAVSNANDPKDITVFSPRNLGFQRIGTAFENISAEDLGRIANYHIVKGKVLYSPDLTGGDYPTYADKDLHISTVDGRTYVNSARVESTNLLVNNGVIHVISDVLNPNNDTAKPVPDADPPPAAFENANSVSTDPLTDGIPSPTSVIPLPGVTDGGEGGGGGGGGESTTPPSPTATVTETQSGGGGGGGGGGESTTPPSPTATLRS
;
A
#
# COMPACT_ATOMS: atom_id res chain seq x y z
N MET A 1 -80.33 16.75 -20.04
CA MET A 1 -79.37 15.63 -20.06
C MET A 1 -77.98 16.21 -20.03
N LEU A 2 -77.32 16.07 -18.88
CA LEU A 2 -75.92 16.43 -18.63
C LEU A 2 -74.99 15.63 -19.55
N LEU A 3 -73.92 16.24 -20.04
CA LEU A 3 -72.61 15.59 -20.06
C LEU A 3 -71.52 16.67 -20.02
N HIS A 4 -70.93 16.84 -18.83
CA HIS A 4 -69.70 17.63 -18.63
C HIS A 4 -68.51 16.76 -19.04
N TYR A 5 -67.72 17.22 -20.01
CA TYR A 5 -66.42 16.64 -20.33
C TYR A 5 -65.39 17.19 -19.34
N ILE A 6 -64.93 16.34 -18.42
CA ILE A 6 -63.74 16.61 -17.59
C ILE A 6 -62.53 16.13 -18.38
N LEU A 7 -61.72 17.07 -18.86
CA LEU A 7 -60.41 16.80 -19.43
C LEU A 7 -59.43 16.61 -18.26
N VAL A 8 -59.08 15.36 -17.93
CA VAL A 8 -58.03 15.08 -16.96
C VAL A 8 -56.69 15.16 -17.70
N ALA A 9 -55.97 16.27 -17.52
CA ALA A 9 -54.58 16.37 -17.93
C ALA A 9 -53.72 15.55 -16.96
N LEU A 10 -53.33 14.33 -17.38
CA LEU A 10 -52.23 13.60 -16.76
C LEU A 10 -50.93 14.33 -17.09
N TRP A 11 -50.44 15.14 -16.16
CA TRP A 11 -49.04 15.58 -16.18
C TRP A 11 -48.19 14.39 -15.73
N ALA A 12 -47.58 13.69 -16.69
CA ALA A 12 -46.48 12.80 -16.37
C ALA A 12 -45.34 13.67 -15.83
N THR A 13 -45.16 13.69 -14.51
CA THR A 13 -43.92 14.20 -13.90
C THR A 13 -42.82 13.26 -14.36
N VAL A 14 -42.02 13.70 -15.33
CA VAL A 14 -40.71 13.11 -15.58
C VAL A 14 -39.91 13.43 -14.32
N ILE A 15 -39.82 12.47 -13.40
CA ILE A 15 -38.87 12.54 -12.29
C ILE A 15 -37.52 12.39 -12.98
N TYR A 16 -36.77 13.49 -13.09
CA TYR A 16 -35.39 13.42 -13.55
C TYR A 16 -34.59 12.72 -12.46
N ALA A 17 -33.83 11.71 -12.87
CA ALA A 17 -32.95 11.02 -11.96
C ALA A 17 -31.90 11.99 -11.43
N LYS A 18 -31.78 12.13 -10.11
CA LYS A 18 -30.81 13.03 -9.49
C LYS A 18 -29.39 12.56 -9.79
N SER A 19 -28.51 13.48 -10.19
CA SER A 19 -27.13 13.14 -10.52
C SER A 19 -26.23 13.15 -9.28
N PHE A 20 -25.09 12.46 -9.34
CA PHE A 20 -24.12 12.44 -8.23
C PHE A 20 -23.71 13.85 -7.78
N SER A 21 -23.45 14.75 -8.72
CA SER A 21 -23.08 16.13 -8.36
C SER A 21 -24.23 16.91 -7.70
N GLU A 22 -25.48 16.61 -8.04
CA GLU A 22 -26.65 17.18 -7.36
C GLU A 22 -26.75 16.63 -5.93
N ASP A 23 -26.53 15.33 -5.72
CA ASP A 23 -26.45 14.72 -4.39
C ASP A 23 -25.31 15.30 -3.54
N ILE A 24 -24.12 15.43 -4.12
CA ILE A 24 -22.96 16.05 -3.48
C ILE A 24 -23.26 17.50 -3.07
N SER A 25 -24.01 18.25 -3.89
CA SER A 25 -24.34 19.65 -3.59
C SER A 25 -25.23 19.84 -2.36
N GLU A 26 -25.95 18.79 -1.94
CA GLU A 26 -26.82 18.80 -0.76
C GLU A 26 -26.10 18.34 0.51
N MET A 27 -24.88 17.80 0.40
CA MET A 27 -24.07 17.31 1.52
C MET A 27 -23.10 18.38 2.02
N PRO A 28 -23.30 19.00 3.20
CA PRO A 28 -22.46 20.09 3.69
C PRO A 28 -20.97 19.74 3.84
N GLU A 29 -20.68 18.49 4.20
CA GLU A 29 -19.33 17.93 4.32
C GLU A 29 -18.59 17.77 2.99
N LEU A 30 -19.29 17.86 1.86
CA LEU A 30 -18.73 17.77 0.51
C LEU A 30 -18.78 19.12 -0.25
N SER A 31 -19.05 20.23 0.44
CA SER A 31 -19.17 21.55 -0.17
C SER A 31 -17.95 21.97 -1.02
N GLU A 32 -16.74 21.57 -0.64
CA GLU A 32 -15.51 21.86 -1.37
C GLU A 32 -15.45 21.05 -2.68
N LEU A 33 -15.81 19.76 -2.62
CA LEU A 33 -15.94 18.90 -3.79
C LEU A 33 -17.03 19.41 -4.75
N SER A 34 -18.18 19.82 -4.20
CA SER A 34 -19.26 20.45 -4.98
C SER A 34 -18.78 21.71 -5.71
N SER A 35 -18.06 22.59 -5.00
CA SER A 35 -17.47 23.80 -5.57
C SER A 35 -16.49 23.47 -6.69
N PHE A 36 -15.64 22.46 -6.50
CA PHE A 36 -14.69 21.99 -7.51
C PHE A 36 -15.38 21.43 -8.76
N LEU A 37 -16.42 20.59 -8.60
CA LEU A 37 -17.17 20.03 -9.72
C LEU A 37 -17.89 21.12 -10.53
N ASN A 38 -18.39 22.17 -9.88
CA ASN A 38 -18.97 23.33 -10.56
C ASN A 38 -17.95 24.15 -11.36
N GLN A 39 -16.68 24.14 -10.94
CA GLN A 39 -15.57 24.80 -11.64
C GLN A 39 -14.94 23.91 -12.72
N THR A 40 -15.25 22.60 -12.72
CA THR A 40 -14.66 21.60 -13.61
C THR A 40 -15.74 20.79 -14.33
N PRO A 41 -16.39 21.36 -15.37
CA PRO A 41 -17.50 20.72 -16.07
C PRO A 41 -17.17 19.32 -16.60
N GLU A 42 -15.94 19.10 -17.07
CA GLU A 42 -15.52 17.79 -17.57
C GLU A 42 -15.51 16.72 -16.48
N ALA A 43 -15.06 17.06 -15.27
CA ALA A 43 -15.07 16.13 -14.14
C ALA A 43 -16.49 15.86 -13.64
N LYS A 44 -17.33 16.91 -13.62
CA LYS A 44 -18.75 16.80 -13.30
C LYS A 44 -19.49 15.89 -14.29
N ASP A 45 -19.26 16.06 -15.59
CA ASP A 45 -19.89 15.24 -16.63
C ASP A 45 -19.47 13.77 -16.52
N VAL A 46 -18.20 13.49 -16.25
CA VAL A 46 -17.70 12.12 -16.03
C VAL A 46 -18.37 11.48 -14.82
N LEU A 47 -18.50 12.22 -13.71
CA LEU A 47 -19.13 11.74 -12.49
C LEU A 47 -20.64 11.51 -12.67
N ASP A 48 -21.34 12.45 -13.30
CA ASP A 48 -22.78 12.37 -13.53
C ASP A 48 -23.17 11.26 -14.55
N GLN A 49 -22.23 10.79 -15.37
CA GLN A 49 -22.41 9.65 -16.25
C GLN A 49 -22.25 8.29 -15.55
N GLN A 50 -21.65 8.27 -14.34
CA GLN A 50 -21.47 7.03 -13.60
C GLN A 50 -22.81 6.48 -13.12
N LYS A 51 -22.93 5.15 -13.15
CA LYS A 51 -24.09 4.42 -12.65
C LYS A 51 -23.62 3.16 -11.98
N ASN A 52 -24.31 2.76 -10.91
CA ASN A 52 -23.99 1.53 -10.18
C ASN A 52 -22.54 1.56 -9.65
N VAL A 53 -22.14 2.71 -9.10
CA VAL A 53 -20.83 2.93 -8.47
C VAL A 53 -21.00 3.39 -7.03
N THR A 54 -19.97 3.17 -6.23
CA THR A 54 -19.82 3.71 -4.90
C THR A 54 -18.73 4.78 -4.95
N LEU A 55 -19.10 6.03 -4.70
CA LEU A 55 -18.18 7.14 -4.60
C LEU A 55 -17.63 7.23 -3.18
N LEU A 56 -16.31 7.15 -3.05
CA LEU A 56 -15.59 7.46 -1.82
C LEU A 56 -15.21 8.95 -1.86
N ALA A 57 -16.10 9.82 -1.39
CA ALA A 57 -15.97 11.26 -1.47
C ALA A 57 -15.15 11.84 -0.30
N LEU A 58 -14.20 12.72 -0.59
CA LEU A 58 -13.41 13.39 0.44
C LEU A 58 -14.23 14.42 1.20
N GLU A 59 -14.12 14.42 2.53
CA GLU A 59 -14.61 15.52 3.34
C GLU A 59 -13.90 16.84 3.01
N ASN A 60 -14.53 17.97 3.33
CA ASN A 60 -14.02 19.31 3.04
C ASN A 60 -12.54 19.53 3.47
N SER A 61 -12.12 19.08 4.65
CA SER A 61 -10.72 19.17 5.11
C SER A 61 -9.79 18.39 4.21
N ALA A 62 -10.06 17.10 4.05
CA ALA A 62 -9.28 16.19 3.22
C ALA A 62 -9.20 16.68 1.77
N PHE A 63 -10.30 17.17 1.22
CA PHE A 63 -10.37 17.69 -0.15
C PHE A 63 -9.54 18.97 -0.33
N ARG A 64 -9.60 19.91 0.62
CA ARG A 64 -8.77 21.12 0.58
C ARG A 64 -7.29 20.79 0.70
N ASP A 65 -6.92 19.86 1.58
CA ASP A 65 -5.52 19.47 1.70
C ASP A 65 -5.05 18.76 0.43
N PHE A 66 -5.89 17.90 -0.12
CA PHE A 66 -5.65 17.23 -1.38
C PHE A 66 -5.45 18.23 -2.53
N VAL A 67 -6.40 19.14 -2.80
CA VAL A 67 -6.35 20.05 -3.96
C VAL A 67 -5.53 21.33 -3.70
N GLY A 68 -5.41 21.75 -2.45
CA GLY A 68 -4.83 23.04 -2.04
C GLY A 68 -3.39 22.96 -1.50
N GLN A 69 -2.92 21.80 -1.04
CA GLN A 69 -1.54 21.64 -0.58
C GLN A 69 -0.79 20.66 -1.49
N GLY A 70 0.08 21.19 -2.35
CA GLY A 70 1.17 20.39 -2.90
C GLY A 70 2.18 20.08 -1.79
N GLN A 71 1.90 19.08 -0.94
CA GLN A 71 2.86 18.16 -0.30
C GLN A 71 2.27 17.48 0.95
N GLY A 72 2.32 16.15 0.94
CA GLY A 72 2.23 15.29 2.10
C GLY A 72 2.70 13.87 1.80
N ASN A 73 3.66 13.75 0.88
CA ASN A 73 4.43 12.60 0.39
C ASN A 73 4.86 12.99 -1.03
N ASP A 74 6.16 12.99 -1.33
CA ASP A 74 6.73 13.52 -2.59
C ASP A 74 6.28 12.80 -3.89
N ASN A 75 5.31 11.88 -3.80
CA ASN A 75 4.76 11.09 -4.90
C ASN A 75 3.32 11.43 -5.29
N GLN A 76 2.63 12.36 -4.62
CA GLN A 76 1.24 12.70 -4.96
C GLN A 76 0.88 14.20 -4.87
N SER A 77 1.54 15.04 -5.68
CA SER A 77 1.15 16.45 -5.80
C SER A 77 -0.09 16.63 -6.67
N SER A 78 -1.16 17.19 -6.12
CA SER A 78 -2.40 17.56 -6.82
C SER A 78 -2.25 18.60 -7.94
N SER A 79 -1.04 19.13 -8.12
CA SER A 79 -0.71 19.96 -9.28
C SER A 79 -0.62 19.18 -10.60
N ASP A 80 -0.50 17.85 -10.55
CA ASP A 80 -0.50 16.99 -11.74
C ASP A 80 -1.94 16.58 -12.13
N PRO A 81 -2.47 17.04 -13.28
CA PRO A 81 -3.81 16.68 -13.73
C PRO A 81 -4.01 15.18 -13.94
N SER A 82 -2.96 14.43 -14.28
CA SER A 82 -3.01 12.99 -14.50
C SER A 82 -3.20 12.27 -13.18
N LEU A 83 -2.45 12.68 -12.15
CA LEU A 83 -2.57 12.15 -10.81
C LEU A 83 -3.95 12.44 -10.21
N LEU A 84 -4.43 13.68 -10.33
CA LEU A 84 -5.77 14.05 -9.88
C LEU A 84 -6.83 13.12 -10.50
N ARG A 85 -6.79 12.93 -11.82
CA ARG A 85 -7.70 12.04 -12.54
C ARG A 85 -7.56 10.58 -12.09
N GLY A 86 -6.33 10.11 -11.88
CA GLY A 86 -6.07 8.77 -11.35
C GLY A 86 -6.72 8.57 -9.98
N ILE A 87 -6.51 9.51 -9.05
CA ILE A 87 -7.08 9.45 -7.70
C ILE A 87 -8.60 9.58 -7.70
N PHE A 88 -9.20 10.43 -8.54
CA PHE A 88 -10.66 10.50 -8.70
C PHE A 88 -11.23 9.19 -9.25
N SER A 89 -10.59 8.61 -10.28
CA SER A 89 -11.03 7.33 -10.86
C SER A 89 -10.89 6.19 -9.85
N TYR A 90 -9.88 6.24 -8.99
CA TYR A 90 -9.65 5.25 -7.95
C TYR A 90 -10.70 5.34 -6.81
N GLN A 91 -11.23 6.52 -6.54
CA GLN A 91 -12.32 6.74 -5.57
C GLN A 91 -13.71 6.34 -6.09
N LEU A 92 -13.83 5.99 -7.38
CA LEU A 92 -15.05 5.45 -7.97
C LEU A 92 -14.97 3.92 -7.96
N VAL A 93 -15.64 3.31 -6.98
CA VAL A 93 -15.67 1.86 -6.81
C VAL A 93 -16.83 1.27 -7.60
N LYS A 94 -16.57 0.24 -8.39
CA LYS A 94 -17.60 -0.46 -9.19
C LYS A 94 -18.56 -1.22 -8.28
N GLY A 95 -19.86 -1.05 -8.50
CA GLY A 95 -20.92 -1.69 -7.73
C GLY A 95 -21.44 -0.82 -6.58
N LEU A 96 -22.52 -1.29 -5.97
CA LEU A 96 -23.15 -0.68 -4.79
C LEU A 96 -22.59 -1.36 -3.54
N HIS A 97 -21.79 -0.63 -2.77
CA HIS A 97 -21.16 -1.08 -1.54
C HIS A 97 -21.65 -0.21 -0.40
N ASN A 98 -22.81 -0.54 0.16
CA ASN A 98 -23.33 0.11 1.36
C ASN A 98 -22.57 -0.34 2.61
N SER A 99 -22.63 0.46 3.66
CA SER A 99 -21.94 0.17 4.93
C SER A 99 -22.36 -1.18 5.52
N GLU A 100 -23.61 -1.60 5.32
CA GLU A 100 -24.11 -2.92 5.74
C GLU A 100 -23.44 -4.09 5.00
N GLN A 101 -22.85 -3.83 3.84
CA GLN A 101 -22.13 -4.82 3.03
C GLN A 101 -20.63 -4.84 3.35
N ILE A 102 -20.10 -3.79 3.99
CA ILE A 102 -18.73 -3.75 4.48
C ILE A 102 -18.69 -4.58 5.77
N THR A 103 -17.86 -5.61 5.76
CA THR A 103 -17.78 -6.57 6.88
C THR A 103 -16.35 -6.69 7.38
N THR A 104 -16.17 -7.43 8.47
CA THR A 104 -14.84 -7.79 8.99
C THR A 104 -14.03 -8.68 8.04
N THR A 105 -14.66 -9.29 7.03
CA THR A 105 -13.96 -9.98 5.95
C THR A 105 -13.56 -8.96 4.88
N PRO A 106 -12.26 -8.80 4.58
CA PRO A 106 -11.80 -7.89 3.55
C PRO A 106 -12.44 -8.15 2.18
N GLN A 107 -12.97 -7.10 1.57
CA GLN A 107 -13.56 -7.11 0.23
C GLN A 107 -12.66 -6.32 -0.72
N PHE A 108 -12.30 -6.89 -1.87
CA PHE A 108 -11.45 -6.24 -2.86
C PHE A 108 -12.31 -5.78 -4.03
N SER A 109 -12.75 -4.53 -3.95
CA SER A 109 -13.73 -3.97 -4.88
C SER A 109 -13.01 -3.24 -6.02
N PRO A 110 -13.20 -3.66 -7.28
CA PRO A 110 -12.62 -2.99 -8.44
C PRO A 110 -13.08 -1.53 -8.53
N THR A 111 -12.22 -0.67 -9.04
CA THR A 111 -12.48 0.76 -9.22
C THR A 111 -12.55 1.13 -10.70
N GLU A 112 -12.84 2.39 -11.00
CA GLU A 112 -12.75 2.96 -12.34
C GLU A 112 -11.31 3.36 -12.73
N LEU A 113 -10.31 3.12 -11.86
CA LEU A 113 -8.91 3.28 -12.23
C LEU A 113 -8.50 2.16 -13.19
N ASN A 114 -8.39 2.51 -14.47
CA ASN A 114 -7.98 1.62 -15.57
C ASN A 114 -6.82 2.21 -16.41
N ASP A 115 -6.24 3.33 -15.99
CA ASP A 115 -5.12 3.96 -16.68
C ASP A 115 -3.83 3.13 -16.48
N GLU A 116 -3.22 2.68 -17.58
CA GLU A 116 -2.00 1.86 -17.58
C GLU A 116 -0.80 2.54 -16.91
N GLY A 117 -0.81 3.88 -16.81
CA GLY A 117 0.19 4.62 -16.04
C GLY A 117 0.11 4.41 -14.53
N PHE A 118 -1.02 3.93 -14.02
CA PHE A 118 -1.28 3.75 -12.59
C PHE A 118 -1.65 2.31 -12.20
N THR A 119 -2.15 1.50 -13.13
CA THR A 119 -2.49 0.10 -12.86
C THR A 119 -2.23 -0.82 -14.04
N ASN A 120 -1.85 -2.05 -13.72
CA ASN A 120 -1.66 -3.15 -14.65
C ASN A 120 -2.32 -4.42 -14.07
N VAL A 121 -3.53 -4.26 -13.53
CA VAL A 121 -4.39 -5.36 -13.06
C VAL A 121 -5.55 -5.49 -14.06
N SER A 122 -5.75 -6.66 -14.65
CA SER A 122 -6.71 -6.87 -15.74
C SER A 122 -8.17 -6.58 -15.34
N SER A 123 -8.52 -6.76 -14.06
CA SER A 123 -9.86 -6.43 -13.54
C SER A 123 -10.05 -4.95 -13.18
N GLY A 124 -9.03 -4.11 -13.40
CA GLY A 124 -8.94 -2.77 -12.84
C GLY A 124 -8.36 -2.79 -11.43
N GLN A 125 -7.82 -1.65 -10.99
CA GLN A 125 -7.26 -1.55 -9.65
C GLN A 125 -8.36 -1.66 -8.60
N VAL A 126 -8.07 -2.30 -7.46
CA VAL A 126 -9.04 -2.50 -6.38
C VAL A 126 -8.76 -1.59 -5.20
N VAL A 127 -9.81 -1.27 -4.45
CA VAL A 127 -9.71 -0.78 -3.07
C VAL A 127 -10.17 -1.89 -2.13
N GLN A 128 -9.53 -2.03 -0.98
CA GLN A 128 -9.99 -2.95 0.04
C GLN A 128 -11.02 -2.26 0.94
N LEU A 129 -12.25 -2.76 0.99
CA LEU A 129 -13.28 -2.34 1.94
C LEU A 129 -13.32 -3.33 3.10
N VAL A 130 -13.22 -2.84 4.34
CA VAL A 130 -13.23 -3.70 5.53
C VAL A 130 -13.72 -2.95 6.77
N GLU A 131 -14.49 -3.64 7.60
CA GLU A 131 -14.83 -3.19 8.96
C GLU A 131 -13.73 -3.64 9.93
N LYS A 132 -13.18 -2.70 10.70
CA LYS A 132 -12.26 -2.98 11.79
C LYS A 132 -12.60 -2.15 13.01
N ASP A 133 -12.73 -2.81 14.16
CA ASP A 133 -13.02 -2.17 15.45
C ASP A 133 -14.29 -1.28 15.39
N GLY A 134 -15.31 -1.72 14.65
CA GLY A 134 -16.57 -1.00 14.47
C GLY A 134 -16.50 0.23 13.57
N LYS A 135 -15.43 0.36 12.76
CA LYS A 135 -15.26 1.41 11.76
C LYS A 135 -14.99 0.82 10.39
N ASP A 136 -15.57 1.42 9.37
CA ASP A 136 -15.34 1.01 7.99
C ASP A 136 -14.12 1.75 7.41
N TYR A 137 -13.30 1.02 6.67
CA TYR A 137 -12.09 1.53 6.05
C TYR A 137 -12.07 1.20 4.56
N ALA A 138 -11.61 2.17 3.77
CA ALA A 138 -11.12 1.97 2.43
C ALA A 138 -9.58 1.94 2.47
N ILE A 139 -8.98 0.77 2.31
CA ILE A 139 -7.54 0.55 2.35
C ILE A 139 -6.99 0.51 0.92
N SER A 140 -5.92 1.28 0.68
CA SER A 140 -5.38 1.54 -0.65
C SER A 140 -3.86 1.26 -0.73
N GLY A 141 -3.17 1.83 -1.72
CA GLY A 141 -1.73 1.65 -1.91
C GLY A 141 -0.93 1.98 -0.66
N LEU A 142 0.22 1.31 -0.47
CA LEU A 142 1.03 1.39 0.75
C LEU A 142 0.27 1.03 2.04
N ASN A 143 -0.85 0.31 1.92
CA ASN A 143 -1.73 -0.06 3.04
C ASN A 143 -2.24 1.17 3.81
N ASP A 144 -2.46 2.28 3.10
CA ASP A 144 -3.00 3.50 3.67
C ASP A 144 -4.51 3.37 3.89
N ASN A 145 -4.96 3.71 5.09
CA ASN A 145 -6.32 3.49 5.58
C ASN A 145 -7.13 4.79 5.52
N SER A 146 -8.01 4.95 4.54
CA SER A 146 -9.02 6.02 4.57
C SER A 146 -10.20 5.59 5.43
N THR A 147 -10.49 6.34 6.49
CA THR A 147 -11.64 6.05 7.37
C THR A 147 -12.92 6.52 6.69
N ILE A 148 -13.94 5.67 6.62
CA ILE A 148 -15.29 6.08 6.21
C ILE A 148 -15.96 6.74 7.43
N ILE A 149 -15.99 8.07 7.43
CA ILE A 149 -16.49 8.87 8.55
C ILE A 149 -17.99 9.13 8.49
N LYS A 150 -18.58 9.03 7.30
CA LYS A 150 -20.02 8.95 7.13
C LYS A 150 -20.37 7.70 6.32
N PRO A 151 -21.15 6.79 6.93
CA PRO A 151 -21.68 5.61 6.27
C PRO A 151 -22.43 5.97 4.97
N GLY A 152 -22.39 5.04 4.01
CA GLY A 152 -22.92 5.17 2.66
C GLY A 152 -24.34 5.71 2.62
N VAL A 153 -24.52 6.80 1.89
CA VAL A 153 -25.83 7.36 1.56
C VAL A 153 -26.23 6.81 0.19
N ASP A 154 -27.36 6.09 0.15
CA ASP A 154 -27.97 5.65 -1.10
C ASP A 154 -28.41 6.86 -1.92
N VAL A 155 -27.92 6.95 -3.15
CA VAL A 155 -28.29 7.95 -4.13
C VAL A 155 -28.79 7.25 -5.40
N GLU A 156 -29.47 7.98 -6.28
CA GLU A 156 -30.15 7.33 -7.41
C GLU A 156 -29.20 6.58 -8.35
N ASN A 157 -27.98 7.09 -8.52
CA ASN A 157 -26.98 6.50 -9.39
C ASN A 157 -25.95 5.62 -8.65
N GLY A 158 -26.07 5.45 -7.33
CA GLY A 158 -25.13 4.65 -6.57
C GLY A 158 -25.11 4.90 -5.06
N VAL A 159 -23.91 4.91 -4.48
CA VAL A 159 -23.69 5.11 -3.04
C VAL A 159 -22.62 6.17 -2.85
N ILE A 160 -22.76 7.03 -1.85
CA ILE A 160 -21.72 7.99 -1.45
C ILE A 160 -21.28 7.71 -0.02
N HIS A 161 -20.02 7.33 0.16
CA HIS A 161 -19.34 7.34 1.45
C HIS A 161 -18.49 8.59 1.59
N VAL A 162 -18.37 9.13 2.79
CA VAL A 162 -17.44 10.24 3.06
C VAL A 162 -16.20 9.71 3.76
N ILE A 163 -15.02 10.02 3.21
CA ILE A 163 -13.72 9.57 3.71
C ILE A 163 -12.84 10.73 4.20
N ASP A 164 -11.96 10.42 5.16
CA ASP A 164 -11.09 11.38 5.85
C ASP A 164 -9.78 11.75 5.12
N ARG A 165 -9.43 11.04 4.04
CA ARG A 165 -8.20 11.27 3.25
C ARG A 165 -8.30 10.62 1.87
N PRO A 166 -7.57 11.12 0.84
CA PRO A 166 -7.59 10.52 -0.50
C PRO A 166 -7.07 9.09 -0.48
N LEU A 167 -7.51 8.28 -1.45
CA LEU A 167 -6.91 6.97 -1.66
C LEU A 167 -5.50 7.12 -2.25
N THR A 168 -4.55 6.36 -1.70
CA THR A 168 -3.17 6.32 -2.19
C THR A 168 -3.07 5.38 -3.39
N LEU A 169 -2.59 5.88 -4.53
CA LEU A 169 -2.40 5.05 -5.72
C LEU A 169 -1.34 3.97 -5.46
N PRO A 170 -1.60 2.70 -5.80
CA PRO A 170 -0.61 1.64 -5.64
C PRO A 170 0.66 1.90 -6.47
N GLN A 171 1.81 1.55 -5.89
CA GLN A 171 3.13 1.74 -6.51
C GLN A 171 3.63 0.42 -7.13
N SER A 172 4.79 0.45 -7.79
CA SER A 172 5.45 -0.78 -8.26
C SER A 172 5.86 -1.69 -7.10
N VAL A 173 6.03 -2.99 -7.37
CA VAL A 173 6.48 -3.96 -6.35
C VAL A 173 7.75 -3.47 -5.66
N THR A 174 8.77 -3.05 -6.40
CA THR A 174 10.03 -2.61 -5.79
C THR A 174 9.87 -1.37 -4.91
N ALA A 175 9.03 -0.41 -5.29
CA ALA A 175 8.79 0.78 -4.49
C ALA A 175 8.00 0.45 -3.21
N THR A 176 7.01 -0.44 -3.31
CA THR A 176 6.26 -0.92 -2.14
C THR A 176 7.11 -1.77 -1.20
N LEU A 177 8.02 -2.61 -1.71
CA LEU A 177 8.99 -3.34 -0.88
C LEU A 177 9.88 -2.38 -0.08
N GLN A 178 10.37 -1.32 -0.72
CA GLN A 178 11.16 -0.29 -0.04
C GLN A 178 10.35 0.40 1.06
N ALA A 179 9.12 0.85 0.74
CA ALA A 179 8.23 1.50 1.71
C ALA A 179 7.77 0.57 2.85
N ALA A 180 7.78 -0.75 2.63
CA ALA A 180 7.42 -1.76 3.62
C ALA A 180 8.62 -2.26 4.44
N ASN A 181 9.84 -1.75 4.21
CA ASN A 181 11.08 -2.27 4.79
C ASN A 181 11.31 -3.78 4.52
N LEU A 182 11.04 -4.23 3.29
CA LEU A 182 11.29 -5.59 2.80
C LEU A 182 12.56 -5.62 1.94
N THR A 183 13.61 -5.00 2.47
CA THR A 183 14.83 -4.63 1.72
C THR A 183 15.65 -5.84 1.28
N SER A 184 15.73 -6.92 2.06
CA SER A 184 16.44 -8.14 1.65
C SER A 184 15.81 -8.80 0.42
N PHE A 185 14.47 -8.80 0.33
CA PHE A 185 13.77 -9.35 -0.84
C PHE A 185 13.93 -8.45 -2.06
N GLN A 186 13.86 -7.13 -1.90
CA GLN A 186 14.18 -6.19 -2.98
C GLN A 186 15.61 -6.38 -3.49
N GLY A 187 16.56 -6.59 -2.57
CA GLY A 187 17.94 -7.00 -2.85
C GLY A 187 18.06 -8.28 -3.68
N ALA A 188 17.31 -9.31 -3.29
CA ALA A 188 17.25 -10.58 -4.02
C ALA A 188 16.73 -10.39 -5.45
N LEU A 189 15.68 -9.58 -5.64
CA LEU A 189 15.16 -9.27 -6.97
C LEU A 189 16.20 -8.56 -7.83
N GLN A 190 16.92 -7.58 -7.27
CA GLN A 190 17.92 -6.80 -8.00
C GLN A 190 19.15 -7.64 -8.36
N ARG A 191 19.78 -8.30 -7.38
CA ARG A 191 20.98 -9.12 -7.62
C ARG A 191 20.67 -10.38 -8.44
N GLY A 192 19.45 -10.90 -8.34
CA GLY A 192 18.95 -12.04 -9.11
C GLY A 192 18.40 -11.69 -10.49
N ASN A 193 18.45 -10.43 -10.93
CA ASN A 193 17.87 -9.96 -12.20
C ASN A 193 16.37 -10.33 -12.39
N ALA A 194 15.59 -10.32 -11.32
CA ALA A 194 14.17 -10.68 -11.31
C ALA A 194 13.22 -9.48 -11.18
N VAL A 195 13.75 -8.24 -11.20
CA VAL A 195 12.95 -7.00 -11.07
C VAL A 195 11.89 -6.88 -12.17
N SER A 196 12.22 -7.21 -13.42
CA SER A 196 11.26 -7.15 -14.53
C SER A 196 10.07 -8.09 -14.29
N ASN A 197 10.30 -9.32 -13.83
CA ASN A 197 9.22 -10.26 -13.51
C ASN A 197 8.34 -9.80 -12.34
N ALA A 198 8.85 -8.94 -11.46
CA ALA A 198 8.08 -8.36 -10.36
C ALA A 198 7.31 -7.09 -10.77
N ASN A 199 7.84 -6.25 -11.66
CA ASN A 199 7.25 -4.94 -11.95
C ASN A 199 6.45 -4.87 -13.27
N ASP A 200 6.81 -5.69 -14.26
CA ASP A 200 6.29 -5.49 -15.63
C ASP A 200 5.04 -6.33 -15.94
N PRO A 201 4.94 -7.61 -15.53
CA PRO A 201 3.77 -8.43 -15.83
C PRO A 201 2.54 -7.92 -15.12
N LYS A 202 1.40 -8.16 -15.76
CA LYS A 202 0.09 -7.95 -15.16
C LYS A 202 -0.32 -9.12 -14.28
N ASP A 203 -1.21 -8.82 -13.35
CA ASP A 203 -1.88 -9.82 -12.50
C ASP A 203 -0.89 -10.74 -11.79
N ILE A 204 -0.11 -10.21 -10.84
CA ILE A 204 0.82 -11.03 -10.07
C ILE A 204 0.45 -11.10 -8.59
N THR A 205 0.94 -12.15 -7.94
CA THR A 205 0.97 -12.24 -6.47
C THR A 205 2.40 -12.48 -6.03
N VAL A 206 2.94 -11.59 -5.20
CA VAL A 206 4.29 -11.69 -4.65
C VAL A 206 4.20 -12.11 -3.20
N PHE A 207 4.88 -13.19 -2.83
CA PHE A 207 5.04 -13.58 -1.44
C PHE A 207 6.42 -13.12 -0.96
N SER A 208 6.51 -11.95 -0.34
CA SER A 208 7.78 -11.38 0.08
C SER A 208 8.16 -11.87 1.49
N PRO A 209 9.33 -12.50 1.69
CA PRO A 209 9.82 -12.79 3.03
C PRO A 209 10.18 -11.50 3.76
N ARG A 210 9.92 -11.45 5.07
CA ARG A 210 10.50 -10.40 5.92
C ARG A 210 12.02 -10.50 5.95
N ASN A 211 12.69 -9.39 6.28
CA ASN A 211 14.13 -9.37 6.45
C ASN A 211 14.62 -10.41 7.47
N LEU A 212 13.86 -10.67 8.55
CA LEU A 212 14.19 -11.72 9.51
C LEU A 212 14.22 -13.12 8.88
N GLY A 213 13.32 -13.42 7.93
CA GLY A 213 13.34 -14.68 7.19
C GLY A 213 14.64 -14.85 6.38
N PHE A 214 15.16 -13.76 5.81
CA PHE A 214 16.47 -13.74 5.16
C PHE A 214 17.63 -13.86 6.15
N GLN A 215 17.59 -13.16 7.29
CA GLN A 215 18.60 -13.24 8.34
C GLN A 215 18.78 -14.66 8.86
N ARG A 216 17.68 -15.40 9.08
CA ARG A 216 17.69 -16.79 9.59
C ARG A 216 18.49 -17.77 8.74
N ILE A 217 18.60 -17.50 7.44
CA ILE A 217 19.32 -18.33 6.48
C ILE A 217 20.48 -17.55 5.82
N GLY A 218 20.99 -16.51 6.46
CA GLY A 218 21.90 -15.55 5.84
C GLY A 218 23.13 -16.17 5.17
N THR A 219 23.71 -17.23 5.75
CA THR A 219 24.88 -17.91 5.14
C THR A 219 24.55 -18.59 3.82
N ALA A 220 23.27 -18.82 3.48
CA ALA A 220 22.85 -19.34 2.18
C ALA A 220 23.15 -18.35 1.02
N PHE A 221 23.35 -17.06 1.33
CA PHE A 221 23.48 -16.01 0.32
C PHE A 221 24.92 -15.48 0.11
N GLU A 222 25.89 -15.91 0.93
CA GLU A 222 27.27 -15.40 0.87
C GLU A 222 27.93 -15.64 -0.50
N ASN A 223 27.77 -16.86 -1.03
CA ASN A 223 28.38 -17.28 -2.30
C ASN A 223 27.34 -17.66 -3.36
N ILE A 224 26.09 -17.21 -3.20
CA ILE A 224 25.03 -17.53 -4.15
C ILE A 224 25.28 -16.86 -5.50
N SER A 225 25.08 -17.63 -6.57
CA SER A 225 25.13 -17.10 -7.93
C SER A 225 23.93 -16.18 -8.18
N ALA A 226 24.07 -15.23 -9.11
CA ALA A 226 22.95 -14.39 -9.53
C ALA A 226 21.81 -15.23 -10.15
N GLU A 227 22.15 -16.33 -10.82
CA GLU A 227 21.19 -17.25 -11.42
C GLU A 227 20.36 -17.99 -10.36
N ASP A 228 21.00 -18.57 -9.35
CA ASP A 228 20.30 -19.27 -8.27
C ASP A 228 19.47 -18.31 -7.42
N LEU A 229 20.00 -17.11 -7.15
CA LEU A 229 19.25 -16.07 -6.44
C LEU A 229 18.04 -15.60 -7.27
N GLY A 230 18.19 -15.47 -8.58
CA GLY A 230 17.10 -15.17 -9.50
C GLY A 230 16.03 -16.26 -9.50
N ARG A 231 16.42 -17.55 -9.50
CA ARG A 231 15.47 -18.68 -9.35
C ARG A 231 14.72 -18.63 -8.03
N ILE A 232 15.40 -18.34 -6.92
CA ILE A 232 14.76 -18.17 -5.60
C ILE A 232 13.79 -17.00 -5.64
N ALA A 233 14.21 -15.83 -6.11
CA ALA A 233 13.37 -14.63 -6.14
C ALA A 233 12.12 -14.83 -7.02
N ASN A 234 12.28 -15.44 -8.21
CA ASN A 234 11.17 -15.75 -9.11
C ASN A 234 10.20 -16.80 -8.56
N TYR A 235 10.63 -17.66 -7.64
CA TYR A 235 9.76 -18.64 -6.99
C TYR A 235 8.77 -18.00 -6.00
N HIS A 236 9.00 -16.74 -5.62
CA HIS A 236 8.10 -15.97 -4.77
C HIS A 236 7.04 -15.19 -5.57
N ILE A 237 7.04 -15.28 -6.90
CA ILE A 237 6.17 -14.49 -7.77
C ILE A 237 5.24 -15.43 -8.55
N VAL A 238 3.96 -15.45 -8.18
CA VAL A 238 2.90 -16.15 -8.93
C VAL A 238 2.58 -15.36 -10.20
N LYS A 239 2.47 -16.06 -11.34
CA LYS A 239 2.20 -15.46 -12.65
C LYS A 239 0.71 -15.51 -13.01
N GLY A 240 0.18 -14.39 -13.53
CA GLY A 240 -1.14 -14.31 -14.15
C GLY A 240 -2.33 -14.47 -13.21
N LYS A 241 -2.12 -14.27 -11.91
CA LYS A 241 -3.19 -14.27 -10.90
C LYS A 241 -2.87 -13.32 -9.75
N VAL A 242 -3.82 -12.45 -9.44
CA VAL A 242 -3.87 -11.71 -8.17
C VAL A 242 -4.68 -12.53 -7.17
N LEU A 243 -4.08 -12.87 -6.04
CA LEU A 243 -4.69 -13.63 -4.97
C LEU A 243 -4.79 -12.72 -3.76
N TYR A 244 -5.97 -12.17 -3.47
CA TYR A 244 -6.13 -11.42 -2.22
C TYR A 244 -6.31 -12.37 -1.04
N SER A 245 -6.24 -11.86 0.19
CA SER A 245 -6.35 -12.72 1.39
C SER A 245 -7.54 -13.72 1.40
N PRO A 246 -8.76 -13.39 0.92
CA PRO A 246 -9.86 -14.36 0.87
C PRO A 246 -9.64 -15.47 -0.16
N ASP A 247 -8.78 -15.26 -1.15
CA ASP A 247 -8.46 -16.23 -2.22
C ASP A 247 -7.34 -17.20 -1.83
N LEU A 248 -6.67 -16.98 -0.68
CA LEU A 248 -5.61 -17.85 -0.16
C LEU A 248 -6.16 -19.13 0.49
N THR A 249 -7.07 -19.82 -0.22
CA THR A 249 -7.82 -21.00 0.24
C THR A 249 -7.12 -22.33 -0.05
N GLY A 250 -5.96 -22.29 -0.70
CA GLY A 250 -5.11 -23.42 -0.99
C GLY A 250 -4.92 -23.70 -2.48
N GLY A 251 -4.00 -24.62 -2.80
CA GLY A 251 -3.74 -25.10 -4.16
C GLY A 251 -2.35 -24.74 -4.69
N ASP A 252 -2.03 -25.26 -5.87
CA ASP A 252 -0.76 -25.06 -6.55
C ASP A 252 -0.86 -23.88 -7.54
N TYR A 253 0.14 -23.00 -7.50
CA TYR A 253 0.18 -21.78 -8.30
C TYR A 253 1.50 -21.66 -9.05
N PRO A 254 1.45 -21.47 -10.38
CA PRO A 254 2.66 -21.41 -11.17
C PRO A 254 3.41 -20.10 -10.92
N THR A 255 4.74 -20.19 -10.85
CA THR A 255 5.61 -19.04 -10.58
C THR A 255 6.47 -18.67 -11.79
N TYR A 256 7.22 -17.57 -11.68
CA TYR A 256 8.25 -17.21 -12.66
C TYR A 256 9.52 -18.07 -12.59
N ALA A 257 9.65 -18.95 -11.59
CA ALA A 257 10.75 -19.93 -11.52
C ALA A 257 10.43 -21.25 -12.25
N ASP A 258 9.35 -21.28 -13.05
CA ASP A 258 8.82 -22.47 -13.73
C ASP A 258 8.60 -23.67 -12.80
N LYS A 259 8.21 -23.34 -11.57
CA LYS A 259 7.81 -24.29 -10.54
C LYS A 259 6.57 -23.77 -9.82
N ASP A 260 5.68 -24.66 -9.42
CA ASP A 260 4.50 -24.28 -8.67
C ASP A 260 4.86 -24.11 -7.20
N LEU A 261 4.33 -23.06 -6.56
CA LEU A 261 4.27 -22.96 -5.11
C LEU A 261 2.93 -23.51 -4.62
N HIS A 262 2.90 -24.03 -3.39
CA HIS A 262 1.71 -24.60 -2.79
C HIS A 262 1.18 -23.69 -1.68
N ILE A 263 -0.09 -23.32 -1.74
CA ILE A 263 -0.78 -22.63 -0.64
C ILE A 263 -1.58 -23.68 0.14
N SER A 264 -1.53 -23.60 1.47
CA SER A 264 -2.32 -24.46 2.35
C SER A 264 -2.74 -23.73 3.60
N THR A 265 -3.80 -24.23 4.25
CA THR A 265 -4.22 -23.77 5.58
C THR A 265 -4.01 -24.91 6.57
N VAL A 266 -3.24 -24.65 7.62
CA VAL A 266 -2.99 -25.61 8.70
C VAL A 266 -3.27 -24.91 10.03
N ASP A 267 -4.12 -25.51 10.87
CA ASP A 267 -4.56 -24.96 12.17
C ASP A 267 -5.03 -23.50 12.11
N GLY A 268 -5.79 -23.17 11.06
CA GLY A 268 -6.35 -21.83 10.84
C GLY A 268 -5.34 -20.77 10.38
N ARG A 269 -4.09 -21.17 10.10
CA ARG A 269 -3.04 -20.29 9.56
C ARG A 269 -2.74 -20.64 8.11
N THR A 270 -2.55 -19.63 7.29
CA THR A 270 -2.20 -19.79 5.87
C THR A 270 -0.69 -19.91 5.72
N TYR A 271 -0.26 -20.84 4.87
CA TYR A 271 1.13 -21.11 4.55
C TYR A 271 1.34 -21.11 3.04
N VAL A 272 2.52 -20.66 2.63
CA VAL A 272 3.07 -20.82 1.28
C VAL A 272 4.25 -21.77 1.41
N ASN A 273 4.11 -22.98 0.87
CA ASN A 273 4.91 -24.14 1.21
C ASN A 273 4.98 -24.29 2.74
N SER A 274 6.16 -24.14 3.35
CA SER A 274 6.34 -24.15 4.80
C SER A 274 6.32 -22.77 5.47
N ALA A 275 6.35 -21.67 4.70
CA ALA A 275 6.43 -20.31 5.23
C ALA A 275 5.04 -19.79 5.63
N ARG A 276 4.90 -19.26 6.84
CA ARG A 276 3.63 -18.71 7.34
C ARG A 276 3.35 -17.35 6.69
N VAL A 277 2.12 -17.09 6.25
CA VAL A 277 1.69 -15.75 5.85
C VAL A 277 1.49 -14.90 7.11
N GLU A 278 2.22 -13.79 7.22
CA GLU A 278 2.27 -12.93 8.42
C GLU A 278 1.54 -11.61 8.25
N SER A 279 1.51 -11.08 7.03
CA SER A 279 0.72 -9.91 6.66
C SER A 279 0.22 -10.09 5.24
N THR A 280 -0.95 -9.53 4.93
CA THR A 280 -1.57 -9.69 3.62
C THR A 280 -1.91 -8.35 2.99
N ASN A 281 -2.12 -8.36 1.67
CA ASN A 281 -2.82 -7.31 0.93
C ASN A 281 -2.08 -5.97 0.80
N LEU A 282 -0.76 -5.97 0.60
CA LEU A 282 -0.09 -4.76 0.13
C LEU A 282 -0.37 -4.58 -1.36
N LEU A 283 -1.31 -3.70 -1.69
CA LEU A 283 -1.72 -3.43 -3.06
C LEU A 283 -0.58 -2.77 -3.85
N VAL A 284 -0.27 -3.32 -5.03
CA VAL A 284 0.70 -2.78 -5.98
C VAL A 284 0.03 -2.52 -7.33
N ASN A 285 0.67 -1.74 -8.19
CA ASN A 285 0.07 -1.32 -9.46
C ASN A 285 -0.31 -2.51 -10.36
N ASN A 286 0.42 -3.62 -10.30
CA ASN A 286 0.24 -4.81 -11.13
C ASN A 286 -0.25 -6.07 -10.38
N GLY A 287 -0.70 -5.94 -9.13
CA GLY A 287 -1.10 -7.09 -8.32
C GLY A 287 -1.10 -6.85 -6.81
N VAL A 288 -0.60 -7.82 -6.05
CA VAL A 288 -0.57 -7.77 -4.58
C VAL A 288 0.70 -8.41 -3.99
N ILE A 289 1.21 -7.85 -2.90
CA ILE A 289 2.26 -8.46 -2.07
C ILE A 289 1.63 -8.99 -0.76
N HIS A 290 1.96 -10.23 -0.40
CA HIS A 290 1.77 -10.79 0.93
C HIS A 290 3.12 -11.01 1.58
N VAL A 291 3.21 -10.78 2.89
CA VAL A 291 4.44 -10.93 3.65
C VAL A 291 4.45 -12.30 4.31
N ILE A 292 5.53 -13.04 4.14
CA ILE A 292 5.72 -14.39 4.68
C ILE A 292 6.90 -14.46 5.67
N SER A 293 6.89 -15.47 6.54
CA SER A 293 7.90 -15.63 7.61
C SER A 293 9.29 -15.97 7.08
N ASP A 294 9.37 -16.66 5.94
CA ASP A 294 10.58 -17.35 5.49
C ASP A 294 10.77 -17.31 3.98
N VAL A 295 12.03 -17.48 3.56
CA VAL A 295 12.38 -17.57 2.14
C VAL A 295 11.97 -18.94 1.59
N LEU A 296 11.19 -18.93 0.52
CA LEU A 296 10.81 -20.11 -0.24
C LEU A 296 12.01 -20.65 -1.02
N ASN A 297 12.17 -21.97 -1.06
CA ASN A 297 13.26 -22.63 -1.76
C ASN A 297 12.73 -23.48 -2.93
N PRO A 298 13.02 -23.13 -4.20
CA PRO A 298 12.59 -23.93 -5.35
C PRO A 298 13.27 -25.32 -5.42
N ASN A 299 14.35 -25.56 -4.68
CA ASN A 299 15.00 -26.87 -4.59
C ASN A 299 14.50 -27.72 -3.40
N ASN A 300 13.66 -27.14 -2.52
CA ASN A 300 13.06 -27.82 -1.38
C ASN A 300 11.59 -27.37 -1.20
N ASP A 301 10.73 -27.79 -2.13
CA ASP A 301 9.28 -27.59 -2.08
C ASP A 301 8.56 -28.63 -1.23
N THR A 302 9.26 -29.66 -0.76
CA THR A 302 8.70 -30.70 0.11
C THR A 302 8.62 -30.30 1.58
N ALA A 303 9.21 -29.15 1.95
CA ALA A 303 9.13 -28.61 3.29
C ALA A 303 7.66 -28.37 3.67
N LYS A 304 7.23 -28.93 4.82
CA LYS A 304 5.84 -28.86 5.29
C LYS A 304 5.66 -27.81 6.37
N PRO A 305 4.47 -27.19 6.49
CA PRO A 305 4.12 -26.36 7.62
C PRO A 305 4.30 -27.09 8.96
N VAL A 306 4.84 -26.38 9.95
CA VAL A 306 4.91 -26.84 11.34
C VAL A 306 4.20 -25.80 12.20
N PRO A 307 2.88 -25.96 12.47
CA PRO A 307 2.04 -24.92 13.08
C PRO A 307 2.51 -24.42 14.45
N ASP A 308 3.08 -25.32 15.25
CA ASP A 308 3.54 -25.02 16.61
C ASP A 308 4.96 -24.44 16.67
N ALA A 309 5.67 -24.34 15.54
CA ALA A 309 6.99 -23.74 15.46
C ALA A 309 6.87 -22.23 15.20
N ASP A 310 7.53 -21.43 16.04
CA ASP A 310 7.63 -19.98 15.87
C ASP A 310 9.09 -19.52 16.01
N PRO A 311 9.75 -19.10 14.91
CA PRO A 311 9.25 -19.12 13.53
C PRO A 311 9.25 -20.56 12.92
N PRO A 312 8.48 -20.82 11.85
CA PRO A 312 8.49 -22.10 11.13
C PRO A 312 9.90 -22.52 10.67
N PRO A 313 10.20 -23.82 10.51
CA PRO A 313 11.50 -24.25 9.97
C PRO A 313 11.76 -23.69 8.57
N ALA A 314 12.96 -23.14 8.36
CA ALA A 314 13.35 -22.60 7.07
C ALA A 314 13.56 -23.71 6.03
N ALA A 315 13.28 -23.42 4.76
CA ALA A 315 13.43 -24.39 3.66
C ALA A 315 14.88 -24.59 3.18
N PHE A 316 15.85 -23.94 3.83
CA PHE A 316 17.28 -24.03 3.51
C PHE A 316 18.02 -24.81 4.59
N GLU A 317 18.23 -26.10 4.33
CA GLU A 317 18.97 -26.97 5.25
C GLU A 317 20.44 -26.53 5.33
N ASN A 318 21.00 -26.52 6.55
CA ASN A 318 22.39 -26.16 6.85
C ASN A 318 22.76 -24.67 6.67
N ALA A 319 21.78 -23.79 6.44
CA ALA A 319 22.00 -22.35 6.52
C ALA A 319 21.99 -21.89 7.98
N ASN A 320 22.86 -20.95 8.32
CA ASN A 320 22.94 -20.34 9.64
C ASN A 320 22.46 -18.89 9.60
N SER A 321 22.00 -18.43 10.75
CA SER A 321 21.54 -17.06 10.92
C SER A 321 22.70 -16.05 10.92
N VAL A 322 22.44 -14.85 10.40
CA VAL A 322 23.31 -13.68 10.49
C VAL A 322 22.62 -12.56 11.26
N SER A 323 23.38 -11.62 11.82
CA SER A 323 22.83 -10.53 12.66
C SER A 323 22.39 -9.28 11.88
N THR A 324 22.56 -9.26 10.57
CA THR A 324 22.27 -8.11 9.70
C THR A 324 21.46 -8.54 8.49
N ASP A 325 20.60 -7.67 7.99
CA ASP A 325 19.80 -7.93 6.78
C ASP A 325 20.72 -8.21 5.57
N PRO A 326 20.76 -9.45 5.05
CA PRO A 326 21.60 -9.78 3.90
C PRO A 326 20.98 -9.18 2.63
N LEU A 327 21.78 -9.08 1.56
CA LEU A 327 21.35 -8.63 0.23
C LEU A 327 20.87 -7.16 0.17
N THR A 328 21.19 -6.33 1.16
CA THR A 328 20.75 -4.92 1.20
C THR A 328 21.71 -3.94 0.54
N ASP A 329 22.84 -4.43 -0.01
CA ASP A 329 23.83 -3.59 -0.69
C ASP A 329 23.23 -2.85 -1.89
N GLY A 330 23.26 -1.52 -1.86
CA GLY A 330 22.71 -0.68 -2.92
C GLY A 330 21.18 -0.52 -2.91
N ILE A 331 20.49 -1.08 -1.91
CA ILE A 331 19.06 -0.85 -1.69
C ILE A 331 18.87 0.46 -0.93
N PRO A 332 18.09 1.42 -1.46
CA PRO A 332 17.82 2.66 -0.73
C PRO A 332 17.07 2.40 0.57
N SER A 333 17.28 3.26 1.57
CA SER A 333 16.58 3.16 2.85
C SER A 333 15.06 3.23 2.68
N PRO A 334 14.29 2.59 3.59
CA PRO A 334 12.83 2.69 3.58
C PRO A 334 12.35 4.14 3.60
N THR A 335 11.38 4.46 2.75
CA THR A 335 10.77 5.80 2.64
C THR A 335 9.57 5.96 3.58
N SER A 336 9.09 4.86 4.15
CA SER A 336 8.00 4.78 5.10
C SER A 336 8.16 3.48 5.90
N VAL A 337 7.39 3.32 6.97
CA VAL A 337 7.27 2.04 7.69
C VAL A 337 5.82 1.63 7.70
N ILE A 338 5.43 0.84 6.71
CA ILE A 338 4.14 0.12 6.75
C ILE A 338 4.19 -0.79 7.98
N PRO A 339 3.31 -0.64 8.98
CA PRO A 339 3.38 -1.44 10.20
C PRO A 339 3.17 -2.92 9.88
N LEU A 340 4.22 -3.71 10.03
CA LEU A 340 4.16 -5.16 9.95
C LEU A 340 3.90 -5.73 11.36
N PRO A 341 3.03 -6.75 11.52
CA PRO A 341 2.82 -7.41 12.82
C PRO A 341 4.13 -7.80 13.50
N GLY A 342 4.30 -7.45 14.77
CA GLY A 342 5.50 -7.78 15.55
C GLY A 342 5.76 -9.29 15.61
N VAL A 343 7.03 -9.69 15.59
CA VAL A 343 7.44 -11.09 15.76
C VAL A 343 7.51 -11.39 17.26
N THR A 344 6.84 -12.45 17.70
CA THR A 344 7.07 -13.04 19.02
C THR A 344 8.42 -13.73 19.01
N ASP A 345 9.44 -13.08 19.57
CA ASP A 345 10.77 -13.68 19.68
C ASP A 345 10.72 -14.82 20.70
N GLY A 346 10.83 -16.05 20.22
CA GLY A 346 10.91 -17.26 21.03
C GLY A 346 12.28 -17.40 21.69
N GLY A 347 12.58 -16.53 22.65
CA GLY A 347 13.78 -16.58 23.49
C GLY A 347 13.42 -16.72 24.97
N GLU A 348 13.45 -17.94 25.50
CA GLU A 348 13.41 -18.20 26.95
C GLU A 348 14.60 -17.53 27.65
N GLY A 349 14.31 -16.70 28.65
CA GLY A 349 15.32 -16.01 29.45
C GLY A 349 14.79 -15.22 30.65
N GLY A 350 14.03 -15.86 31.55
CA GLY A 350 14.07 -15.59 33.00
C GLY A 350 13.53 -14.26 33.56
N GLY A 351 12.26 -14.27 34.00
CA GLY A 351 11.82 -13.88 35.35
C GLY A 351 11.94 -12.42 35.85
N GLY A 352 10.79 -11.78 36.09
CA GLY A 352 10.68 -10.64 37.02
C GLY A 352 9.46 -9.76 36.73
N GLY A 353 8.37 -9.94 37.48
CA GLY A 353 7.08 -9.31 37.18
C GLY A 353 6.89 -7.86 37.62
N GLY A 354 5.72 -7.31 37.24
CA GLY A 354 5.14 -6.13 37.87
C GLY A 354 4.35 -5.20 36.95
N GLY A 355 3.02 -5.36 36.92
CA GLY A 355 2.04 -4.24 36.97
C GLY A 355 1.75 -3.39 35.73
N GLY A 356 0.50 -3.43 35.26
CA GLY A 356 -0.39 -2.26 35.18
C GLY A 356 -0.29 -1.28 33.99
N GLU A 357 -1.39 -1.23 33.22
CA GLU A 357 -2.01 -0.06 32.56
C GLU A 357 -1.36 0.64 31.33
N SER A 358 -2.04 0.44 30.19
CA SER A 358 -2.79 1.44 29.38
C SER A 358 -2.15 2.71 28.79
N THR A 359 -2.47 2.90 27.49
CA THR A 359 -2.51 4.11 26.64
C THR A 359 -1.19 4.78 26.22
N THR A 360 -0.86 4.77 24.92
CA THR A 360 -0.95 5.87 23.90
C THR A 360 -0.10 5.48 22.66
N PRO A 361 -0.50 5.77 21.41
CA PRO A 361 0.40 5.60 20.26
C PRO A 361 1.36 6.79 20.13
N PRO A 362 2.65 6.58 19.75
CA PRO A 362 3.60 7.68 19.62
C PRO A 362 3.44 8.45 18.29
N SER A 363 3.52 9.78 18.41
CA SER A 363 3.66 10.76 17.33
C SER A 363 5.14 10.84 16.87
N PRO A 364 5.46 10.95 15.57
CA PRO A 364 6.83 11.09 15.12
C PRO A 364 7.25 12.56 15.05
N THR A 365 8.04 13.02 16.03
CA THR A 365 8.82 14.26 15.90
C THR A 365 10.28 13.89 15.66
N ALA A 366 10.74 14.11 14.43
CA ALA A 366 12.16 14.04 14.09
C ALA A 366 12.87 15.29 14.63
N THR A 367 13.83 15.11 15.55
CA THR A 367 14.79 16.15 15.91
C THR A 367 16.20 15.64 15.60
N VAL A 368 16.80 16.27 14.61
CA VAL A 368 18.21 16.13 14.24
C VAL A 368 19.06 16.85 15.29
N THR A 369 19.98 16.14 15.96
CA THR A 369 20.98 16.77 16.83
C THR A 369 22.32 16.79 16.10
N GLU A 370 22.68 17.96 15.58
CA GLU A 370 24.07 18.26 15.20
C GLU A 370 24.94 18.33 16.47
N THR A 371 26.07 17.61 16.43
CA THR A 371 27.08 17.63 17.48
C THR A 371 28.07 18.77 17.19
N GLN A 372 27.99 19.88 17.92
CA GLN A 372 29.09 20.84 18.02
C GLN A 372 29.87 20.64 19.32
N SER A 373 31.12 20.22 19.16
CA SER A 373 32.17 20.20 20.19
C SER A 373 32.58 21.63 20.53
N GLY A 374 32.52 21.98 21.82
CA GLY A 374 32.81 23.30 22.35
C GLY A 374 34.28 23.55 22.72
N GLY A 375 34.48 24.77 23.26
CA GLY A 375 35.69 25.27 23.92
C GLY A 375 36.41 26.33 23.08
N GLY A 376 36.63 27.58 23.48
CA GLY A 376 36.53 28.25 24.77
C GLY A 376 37.67 29.28 24.87
N GLY A 377 37.36 30.52 25.30
CA GLY A 377 38.34 31.41 25.93
C GLY A 377 38.94 32.57 25.11
N GLY A 378 38.42 33.78 25.36
CA GLY A 378 39.19 34.88 25.95
C GLY A 378 40.15 35.74 25.10
N GLY A 379 39.81 37.03 24.97
CA GLY A 379 40.74 38.12 25.32
C GLY A 379 41.43 38.92 24.21
N GLY A 380 40.92 40.13 23.94
CA GLY A 380 41.68 41.40 24.02
C GLY A 380 42.69 41.81 22.93
N GLY A 381 42.54 43.06 22.47
CA GLY A 381 43.68 43.95 22.14
C GLY A 381 43.99 44.14 20.66
N GLY A 382 43.89 45.40 20.19
CA GLY A 382 44.19 45.80 18.81
C GLY A 382 45.68 45.91 18.47
N GLY A 383 45.96 46.19 17.20
CA GLY A 383 47.30 46.50 16.70
C GLY A 383 47.42 46.38 15.19
N GLU A 384 47.98 47.42 14.58
CA GLU A 384 48.16 47.70 13.14
C GLU A 384 49.02 46.72 12.32
N SER A 385 48.75 46.72 11.01
CA SER A 385 49.69 46.79 9.86
C SER A 385 50.72 45.67 9.64
N THR A 386 50.62 44.97 8.49
CA THR A 386 51.56 45.00 7.35
C THR A 386 51.42 43.76 6.45
N THR A 387 51.08 43.97 5.18
CA THR A 387 51.32 43.08 4.01
C THR A 387 52.81 43.03 3.63
N PRO A 388 53.32 42.24 2.63
CA PRO A 388 52.80 41.11 1.79
C PRO A 388 53.89 39.96 1.68
N PRO A 389 54.05 39.12 0.61
CA PRO A 389 53.25 38.83 -0.61
C PRO A 389 53.03 37.33 -0.98
N SER A 390 52.15 37.14 -1.97
CA SER A 390 51.86 35.92 -2.75
C SER A 390 53.09 35.23 -3.38
N PRO A 391 52.93 33.96 -3.82
CA PRO A 391 52.82 33.74 -5.27
C PRO A 391 51.79 32.67 -5.70
N THR A 392 50.94 33.11 -6.64
CA THR A 392 50.49 32.55 -7.93
C THR A 392 50.64 31.04 -8.28
N ALA A 393 49.55 30.55 -8.89
CA ALA A 393 49.45 29.65 -10.06
C ALA A 393 49.32 28.13 -9.83
N THR A 394 48.17 27.53 -10.16
CA THR A 394 47.80 27.11 -11.53
C THR A 394 46.58 26.18 -11.46
N LEU A 395 45.45 26.60 -12.03
CA LEU A 395 44.34 25.72 -12.40
C LEU A 395 44.58 25.23 -13.83
N ARG A 396 44.44 23.93 -14.06
CA ARG A 396 44.05 23.38 -15.35
C ARG A 396 42.84 22.48 -15.14
N SER A 397 41.89 22.72 -16.04
CA SER A 397 40.66 22.00 -16.39
C SER A 397 40.75 20.49 -16.36
#